data_AF-A0A6H9LS00-F1
#
_entry.id   AF-A0A6H9LS00-F1
#
_cell.length_a   1.000
_cell.length_b   1.000
_cell.length_c   1.000
_cell.angle_alpha   90.00
_cell.angle_beta   90.00
_cell.angle_gamma   90.00
#
_symmetry.space_group_name_H-M   'P 1'
#
loop_
_entity.id
_entity.type
_entity.pdbx_description
1 polymer ?
#
loop_
_entity_poly.entity_id
_entity_poly.type
_entity_poly.pdbx_seq_one_letter_code
_entity_poly.pdbx_strand_id
1 'polypeptide(L)'
;MNLETFHYDNKIVKNFAWATSIWGIVGMLVGLIAAIQLFYPKFNFGIPYTTFGRLRPLHTNAVIFAFVGNGIFMGVYYSLQRLCKARMFSDLMSKLHFWGWQLIIVTAAISLPLGFTSGKEYAELEWPIDLLIAVVWVIFGINMFGTIFKRRERHMYVAIWFYISTFLTVTMLHVVNSIELPVLFMKSYPVYAGVQDALVQWWYGHNAVAFFLTTPYLGLMYYFLPKAANRPVFSYRLSIIHFWALIFIYIWAGPHHLLYSALPDWAQTLGTVFSIMLIAPSWGGMLNGLLTLRGAWYKVCDDAVL
;
A
#
# COMPACT_ATOMS: atom_id res chain seq x y z
N MET A 1 37.31 -19.72 -9.18
CA MET A 1 36.11 -18.88 -9.03
C MET A 1 36.38 -17.89 -7.91
N ASN A 2 36.36 -16.58 -8.17
CA ASN A 2 36.46 -15.57 -7.12
C ASN A 2 35.13 -15.52 -6.36
N LEU A 3 35.18 -15.54 -5.03
CA LEU A 3 33.99 -15.38 -4.18
C LEU A 3 33.46 -13.95 -4.34
N GLU A 4 32.26 -13.81 -4.88
CA GLU A 4 31.62 -12.50 -5.06
C GLU A 4 31.11 -11.97 -3.71
N THR A 5 31.75 -10.91 -3.22
CA THR A 5 31.37 -10.18 -2.00
C THR A 5 30.55 -8.94 -2.36
N PHE A 6 29.51 -8.64 -1.57
CA PHE A 6 28.69 -7.44 -1.75
C PHE A 6 28.15 -6.97 -0.41
N HIS A 7 27.77 -5.69 -0.36
CA HIS A 7 27.10 -5.10 0.80
C HIS A 7 25.66 -4.75 0.45
N TYR A 8 24.74 -4.86 1.42
CA TYR A 8 23.37 -4.37 1.26
C TYR A 8 23.31 -2.85 1.27
N ASP A 9 22.39 -2.26 0.50
CA ASP A 9 22.10 -0.84 0.60
C ASP A 9 21.12 -0.60 1.75
N ASN A 10 21.66 -0.22 2.92
CA ASN A 10 20.84 0.22 4.05
C ASN A 10 20.64 1.74 4.08
N LYS A 11 21.27 2.52 3.19
CA LYS A 11 21.07 3.97 3.17
C LYS A 11 19.65 4.30 2.69
N ILE A 12 19.22 3.65 1.62
CA ILE A 12 17.84 3.82 1.12
C ILE A 12 16.80 3.41 2.17
N VAL A 13 17.04 2.34 2.92
CA VAL A 13 16.16 1.89 3.99
C VAL A 13 16.02 2.97 5.07
N LYS A 14 17.13 3.57 5.51
CA LYS A 14 17.09 4.66 6.50
C LYS A 14 16.33 5.88 5.99
N ASN A 15 16.48 6.23 4.71
CA ASN A 15 15.76 7.35 4.12
C ASN A 15 14.24 7.13 4.18
N PHE A 16 13.77 5.95 3.77
CA PHE A 16 12.36 5.58 3.89
C PHE A 16 11.91 5.47 5.36
N ALA A 17 12.77 5.02 6.28
CA ALA A 17 12.46 5.01 7.71
C ALA A 17 12.19 6.41 8.26
N TRP A 18 13.08 7.36 7.99
CA TRP A 18 12.89 8.77 8.36
C TRP A 18 11.62 9.36 7.75
N ALA A 19 11.40 9.12 6.46
CA ALA A 19 10.19 9.58 5.77
C ALA A 19 8.92 8.97 6.38
N THR A 20 8.94 7.68 6.74
CA THR A 20 7.82 7.01 7.43
C THR A 20 7.49 7.73 8.72
N SER A 21 8.48 7.99 9.59
CA SER A 21 8.24 8.68 10.87
C SER A 21 7.69 10.10 10.66
N ILE A 22 8.28 10.87 9.75
CA ILE A 22 7.87 12.25 9.46
C ILE A 22 6.42 12.28 8.94
N TRP A 23 6.12 11.48 7.93
CA TRP A 23 4.78 11.46 7.33
C TRP A 23 3.73 10.80 8.22
N GLY A 24 4.13 9.89 9.11
CA GLY A 24 3.26 9.37 10.17
C GLY A 24 2.78 10.47 11.10
N ILE A 25 3.71 11.30 11.60
CA ILE A 25 3.37 12.45 12.43
C ILE A 25 2.47 13.43 11.67
N VAL A 26 2.86 13.82 10.45
CA VAL A 26 2.07 14.76 9.63
C VAL A 26 0.67 14.23 9.35
N GLY A 27 0.54 13.00 8.85
CA GLY A 27 -0.75 12.39 8.51
C GLY A 27 -1.68 12.26 9.72
N MET A 28 -1.15 11.84 10.87
CA MET A 28 -1.92 11.74 12.11
C MET A 28 -2.33 13.12 12.66
N LEU A 29 -1.47 14.14 12.55
CA LEU A 29 -1.80 15.51 12.94
C LEU A 29 -2.92 16.11 12.08
N VAL A 30 -2.87 15.94 10.76
CA VAL A 30 -3.96 16.37 9.86
C VAL A 30 -5.25 15.60 10.19
N GLY A 31 -5.15 14.31 10.54
CA GLY A 31 -6.28 13.51 11.01
C GLY A 31 -6.89 14.05 12.30
N LEU A 32 -6.07 14.43 13.27
CA LEU A 32 -6.52 15.06 14.51
C LEU A 32 -7.22 16.40 14.24
N ILE A 33 -6.66 17.24 13.36
CA ILE A 33 -7.28 18.51 12.94
C ILE A 33 -8.66 18.24 12.32
N ALA A 34 -8.75 17.31 11.36
CA ALA A 34 -10.01 16.95 10.71
C ALA A 34 -11.03 16.38 11.71
N ALA A 35 -10.60 15.58 12.69
CA ALA A 35 -11.45 15.08 13.76
C ALA A 35 -12.00 16.21 14.64
N ILE A 36 -11.18 17.21 14.99
CA ILE A 36 -11.62 18.39 15.74
C ILE A 36 -12.67 19.18 14.96
N GLN A 37 -12.49 19.32 13.65
CA GLN A 37 -13.43 20.04 12.78
C GLN A 37 -14.84 19.43 12.75
N LEU A 38 -14.98 18.13 12.99
CA LEU A 38 -16.28 17.45 13.01
C LEU A 38 -17.14 17.85 14.22
N PHE A 39 -16.53 18.00 15.41
CA PHE A 39 -17.28 18.37 16.62
C PHE A 39 -17.18 19.86 16.96
N TYR A 40 -16.14 20.55 16.48
CA TYR A 40 -15.92 21.99 16.67
C TYR A 40 -15.68 22.70 15.32
N PRO A 41 -16.76 22.96 14.53
CA PRO A 41 -16.62 23.49 13.17
C PRO A 41 -15.90 24.84 13.04
N LYS A 42 -15.79 25.64 14.11
CA LYS A 42 -14.97 26.86 14.12
C LYS A 42 -13.49 26.60 13.82
N PHE A 43 -13.02 25.36 14.05
CA PHE A 43 -11.67 24.91 13.71
C PHE A 43 -11.42 24.74 12.20
N ASN A 44 -12.39 25.08 11.34
CA ASN A 44 -12.18 25.25 9.90
C ASN A 44 -11.53 26.60 9.55
N PHE A 45 -11.44 27.54 10.49
CA PHE A 45 -10.79 28.87 10.37
C PHE A 45 -11.32 29.81 9.27
N GLY A 46 -12.40 29.45 8.59
CA GLY A 46 -13.05 30.32 7.58
C GLY A 46 -12.23 30.55 6.30
N ILE A 47 -11.14 29.80 6.09
CA ILE A 47 -10.34 29.85 4.86
C ILE A 47 -10.45 28.55 4.07
N PRO A 48 -10.50 28.58 2.73
CA PRO A 48 -10.80 27.39 1.93
C PRO A 48 -9.82 26.22 2.17
N TYR A 49 -8.53 26.53 2.34
CA TYR A 49 -7.44 25.56 2.42
C TYR A 49 -7.49 24.67 3.67
N THR A 50 -8.13 25.14 4.75
CA THR A 50 -8.20 24.42 6.03
C THR A 50 -9.55 23.78 6.27
N THR A 51 -10.46 23.83 5.30
CA THR A 51 -11.79 23.22 5.48
C THR A 51 -11.69 21.69 5.53
N PHE A 52 -12.58 21.06 6.30
CA PHE A 52 -12.67 19.60 6.44
C PHE A 52 -12.72 18.90 5.09
N GLY A 53 -13.48 19.43 4.13
CA GLY A 53 -13.60 18.85 2.79
C GLY A 53 -12.28 18.75 2.02
N ARG A 54 -11.32 19.65 2.27
CA ARG A 54 -9.98 19.62 1.65
C ARG A 54 -8.94 18.90 2.51
N LEU A 55 -9.06 19.00 3.83
CA LEU A 55 -8.13 18.32 4.74
C LEU A 55 -8.40 16.82 4.87
N ARG A 56 -9.64 16.35 4.67
CA ARG A 56 -9.98 14.92 4.67
C ARG A 56 -9.16 14.13 3.64
N PRO A 57 -9.19 14.45 2.33
CA PRO A 57 -8.38 13.72 1.35
C PRO A 57 -6.88 13.90 1.56
N LEU A 58 -6.44 15.05 2.11
CA LEU A 58 -5.04 15.23 2.50
C LEU A 58 -4.63 14.25 3.61
N HIS A 59 -5.45 14.10 4.66
CA HIS A 59 -5.22 13.13 5.71
C HIS A 59 -5.16 11.71 5.15
N THR A 60 -6.14 11.33 4.32
CA THR A 60 -6.20 10.01 3.66
C THR A 60 -4.89 9.73 2.91
N ASN A 61 -4.47 10.64 2.03
CA ASN A 61 -3.27 10.46 1.21
C ASN A 61 -1.98 10.47 2.07
N ALA A 62 -1.91 11.34 3.08
CA ALA A 62 -0.76 11.41 3.97
C ALA A 62 -0.62 10.15 4.84
N VAL A 63 -1.71 9.57 5.33
CA VAL A 63 -1.64 8.36 6.16
C VAL A 63 -1.41 7.10 5.31
N ILE A 64 -2.06 6.99 4.15
CA ILE A 64 -1.97 5.79 3.32
C ILE A 64 -0.73 5.82 2.44
N PHE A 65 -0.57 6.82 1.58
CA PHE A 65 0.51 6.81 0.58
C PHE A 65 1.81 7.40 1.11
N ALA A 66 1.74 8.37 2.02
CA ALA A 66 2.95 8.92 2.63
C ALA A 66 3.46 8.07 3.80
N PHE A 67 2.71 7.95 4.89
CA PHE A 67 3.15 7.18 6.06
C PHE A 67 3.27 5.69 5.75
N VAL A 68 2.15 5.04 5.43
CA VAL A 68 2.12 3.59 5.19
C VAL A 68 2.95 3.22 3.96
N GLY A 69 2.85 3.98 2.86
CA GLY A 69 3.66 3.79 1.65
C GLY A 69 5.17 3.80 1.92
N ASN A 70 5.68 4.81 2.64
CA ASN A 70 7.10 4.83 3.03
C ASN A 70 7.48 3.64 3.92
N GLY A 71 6.58 3.20 4.81
CA GLY A 71 6.80 2.03 5.67
C GLY A 71 6.94 0.73 4.87
N ILE A 72 6.10 0.56 3.84
CA ILE A 72 6.19 -0.56 2.90
C ILE A 72 7.54 -0.56 2.20
N PHE A 73 7.94 0.58 1.61
CA PHE A 73 9.19 0.66 0.87
C PHE A 73 10.40 0.44 1.76
N MET A 74 10.43 1.02 2.96
CA MET A 74 11.43 0.72 3.98
C MET A 74 11.56 -0.79 4.20
N GLY A 75 10.43 -1.45 4.46
CA GLY A 75 10.39 -2.88 4.73
C GLY A 75 10.84 -3.72 3.53
N VAL A 76 10.36 -3.41 2.32
CA VAL A 76 10.72 -4.13 1.08
C VAL A 76 12.20 -3.95 0.75
N TYR A 77 12.73 -2.72 0.76
CA TYR A 77 14.16 -2.48 0.48
C TYR A 77 15.07 -3.18 1.49
N TYR A 78 14.61 -3.36 2.73
CA TYR A 78 15.35 -4.11 3.74
C TYR A 78 15.25 -5.63 3.53
N SER A 79 14.03 -6.17 3.46
CA SER A 79 13.77 -7.60 3.45
C SER A 79 14.18 -8.25 2.14
N LEU A 80 13.89 -7.62 1.00
CA LEU A 80 14.08 -8.21 -0.34
C LEU A 80 15.55 -8.56 -0.59
N GLN A 81 16.48 -7.65 -0.25
CA GLN A 81 17.91 -7.89 -0.42
C GLN A 81 18.38 -9.14 0.34
N ARG A 82 17.87 -9.31 1.57
CA ARG A 82 18.24 -10.41 2.47
C ARG A 82 17.60 -11.73 2.06
N LEU A 83 16.34 -11.68 1.61
CA LEU A 83 15.62 -12.84 1.09
C LEU A 83 16.20 -13.34 -0.24
N CYS A 84 16.62 -12.44 -1.12
CA CYS A 84 17.28 -12.78 -2.37
C CYS A 84 18.77 -13.09 -2.21
N LYS A 85 19.36 -12.80 -1.04
CA LYS A 85 20.81 -12.80 -0.79
C LYS A 85 21.58 -12.05 -1.89
N ALA A 86 21.07 -10.87 -2.25
CA ALA A 86 21.62 -10.01 -3.29
C ALA A 86 21.39 -8.54 -2.93
N ARG A 87 22.33 -7.64 -3.29
CA ARG A 87 22.09 -6.19 -3.21
C ARG A 87 20.91 -5.80 -4.12
N MET A 88 20.23 -4.68 -3.86
CA MET A 88 19.27 -4.10 -4.82
C MET A 88 19.83 -4.01 -6.24
N PHE A 89 18.96 -4.10 -7.25
CA PHE A 89 19.35 -4.09 -8.66
C PHE A 89 20.05 -2.80 -9.07
N SER A 90 19.51 -1.64 -8.70
CA SER A 90 20.08 -0.34 -9.03
C SER A 90 19.89 0.68 -7.90
N ASP A 91 21.02 1.19 -7.38
CA ASP A 91 21.03 2.27 -6.38
C ASP A 91 20.46 3.58 -6.96
N LEU A 92 20.60 3.81 -8.26
CA LEU A 92 19.98 4.96 -8.93
C LEU A 92 18.46 4.85 -8.93
N MET A 93 17.92 3.68 -9.30
CA MET A 93 16.47 3.44 -9.26
C MET A 93 15.93 3.54 -7.84
N SER A 94 16.68 3.07 -6.84
CA SER A 94 16.34 3.26 -5.43
C SER A 94 16.18 4.74 -5.07
N LYS A 95 17.12 5.60 -5.50
CA LYS A 95 17.08 7.05 -5.25
C LYS A 95 15.96 7.74 -6.01
N LEU A 96 15.77 7.38 -7.30
CA LEU A 96 14.70 7.94 -8.13
C LEU A 96 13.33 7.59 -7.55
N HIS A 97 13.15 6.35 -7.10
CA HIS A 97 11.93 5.94 -6.41
C HIS A 97 11.71 6.75 -5.14
N PHE A 98 12.69 6.84 -4.24
CA PHE A 98 12.55 7.62 -3.01
C PHE A 98 12.19 9.08 -3.28
N TRP A 99 13.00 9.81 -4.05
CA TRP A 99 12.74 11.23 -4.29
C TRP A 99 11.49 11.48 -5.12
N GLY A 100 11.18 10.59 -6.07
CA GLY A 100 9.93 10.63 -6.82
C GLY A 100 8.71 10.45 -5.91
N TRP A 101 8.77 9.51 -4.97
CA TRP A 101 7.70 9.30 -3.99
C TRP A 101 7.55 10.50 -3.04
N GLN A 102 8.65 11.06 -2.56
CA GLN A 102 8.60 12.28 -1.74
C GLN A 102 8.01 13.47 -2.52
N LEU A 103 8.33 13.59 -3.81
CA LEU A 103 7.75 14.61 -4.68
C LEU A 103 6.24 14.44 -4.80
N ILE A 104 5.76 13.22 -5.05
CA ILE A 104 4.31 12.91 -5.10
C ILE A 104 3.62 13.35 -3.82
N ILE A 105 4.18 13.01 -2.65
CA ILE A 105 3.60 13.37 -1.36
C ILE A 105 3.55 14.89 -1.17
N VAL A 106 4.63 15.60 -1.50
CA VAL A 106 4.68 17.06 -1.41
C VAL A 106 3.67 17.69 -2.38
N THR A 107 3.53 17.16 -3.59
CA THR A 107 2.52 17.65 -4.54
C THR A 107 1.10 17.41 -4.02
N ALA A 108 0.81 16.28 -3.36
CA ALA A 108 -0.47 16.04 -2.71
C ALA A 108 -0.74 17.02 -1.55
N ALA A 109 0.28 17.30 -0.75
CA ALA A 109 0.22 18.26 0.36
C ALA A 109 -0.09 19.69 -0.10
N ILE A 110 0.23 20.02 -1.35
CA ILE A 110 -0.06 21.33 -1.96
C ILE A 110 -1.40 21.27 -2.72
N SER A 111 -1.61 20.28 -3.57
CA SER A 111 -2.73 20.24 -4.51
C SER A 111 -4.08 20.07 -3.82
N LEU A 112 -4.16 19.19 -2.81
CA LEU A 112 -5.42 18.85 -2.15
C LEU A 112 -5.98 20.04 -1.33
N PRO A 113 -5.17 20.76 -0.51
CA PRO A 113 -5.64 22.00 0.11
C PRO A 113 -6.01 23.09 -0.88
N LEU A 114 -5.34 23.17 -2.05
CA LEU A 114 -5.71 24.12 -3.11
C LEU A 114 -7.05 23.76 -3.77
N GLY A 115 -7.53 22.53 -3.59
CA GLY A 115 -8.83 22.05 -4.08
C GLY A 115 -8.75 21.29 -5.41
N PHE A 116 -7.54 20.94 -5.86
CA PHE A 116 -7.37 20.09 -7.03
C PHE A 116 -7.60 18.65 -6.64
N THR A 117 -8.74 18.11 -7.06
CA THR A 117 -9.08 16.72 -6.80
C THR A 117 -9.99 16.12 -7.87
N SER A 118 -9.74 14.85 -8.15
CA SER A 118 -10.60 13.99 -8.98
C SER A 118 -11.89 13.59 -8.25
N GLY A 119 -11.97 13.77 -6.92
CA GLY A 119 -13.14 13.43 -6.11
C GLY A 119 -13.34 11.93 -5.86
N LYS A 120 -12.40 11.10 -6.34
CA LYS A 120 -12.37 9.65 -6.15
C LYS A 120 -11.59 9.29 -4.90
N GLU A 121 -12.22 8.59 -3.94
CA GLU A 121 -11.55 8.23 -2.68
C GLU A 121 -10.28 7.38 -2.94
N TYR A 122 -9.19 7.71 -2.25
CA TYR A 122 -7.86 7.11 -2.42
C TYR A 122 -7.20 7.35 -3.80
N ALA A 123 -7.88 8.02 -4.74
CA ALA A 123 -7.39 8.42 -6.05
C ALA A 123 -7.70 9.91 -6.29
N GLU A 124 -7.46 10.73 -5.27
CA GLU A 124 -7.88 12.13 -5.28
C GLU A 124 -6.97 13.03 -6.10
N LEU A 125 -5.74 12.61 -6.39
CA LEU A 125 -4.75 13.42 -7.10
C LEU A 125 -5.11 13.50 -8.59
N GLU A 126 -4.80 14.63 -9.20
CA GLU A 126 -5.14 14.90 -10.60
C GLU A 126 -4.09 14.30 -11.57
N TRP A 127 -4.49 14.15 -12.83
CA TRP A 127 -3.78 13.38 -13.87
C TRP A 127 -2.25 13.56 -13.98
N PRO A 128 -1.63 14.76 -13.79
CA PRO A 128 -0.17 14.86 -13.88
C PRO A 128 0.52 14.09 -12.75
N ILE A 129 -0.12 14.07 -11.57
CA ILE A 129 0.39 13.35 -10.40
C ILE A 129 0.14 11.85 -10.57
N ASP A 130 -0.98 11.44 -11.18
CA ASP A 130 -1.23 10.03 -11.50
C ASP A 130 -0.19 9.45 -12.47
N LEU A 131 0.22 10.22 -13.48
CA LEU A 131 1.32 9.83 -14.37
C LEU A 131 2.64 9.74 -13.63
N LEU A 132 2.92 10.70 -12.73
CA LEU A 132 4.13 10.66 -11.90
C LEU A 132 4.13 9.43 -10.98
N ILE A 133 3.00 9.09 -10.36
CA ILE A 133 2.82 7.86 -9.57
C ILE A 133 3.13 6.64 -10.43
N ALA A 134 2.54 6.55 -11.63
CA ALA A 134 2.76 5.41 -12.52
C ALA A 134 4.25 5.23 -12.87
N VAL A 135 4.95 6.31 -13.21
CA VAL A 135 6.38 6.29 -13.53
C VAL A 135 7.22 5.86 -12.31
N VAL A 136 6.99 6.47 -11.14
CA VAL A 136 7.74 6.18 -9.91
C VAL A 136 7.49 4.74 -9.45
N TRP A 137 6.24 4.27 -9.56
CA TRP A 137 5.87 2.89 -9.24
C TRP A 137 6.54 1.89 -10.17
N VAL A 138 6.61 2.16 -11.47
CA VAL A 138 7.34 1.31 -12.43
C VAL A 138 8.85 1.28 -12.12
N ILE A 139 9.46 2.41 -11.74
CA ILE A 139 10.88 2.44 -11.32
C ILE A 139 11.09 1.52 -10.11
N PHE A 140 10.19 1.57 -9.12
CA PHE A 140 10.21 0.66 -7.97
C PHE A 140 10.10 -0.80 -8.41
N GLY A 141 9.13 -1.10 -9.29
CA GLY A 141 8.92 -2.44 -9.85
C GLY A 141 10.14 -3.00 -10.56
N ILE A 142 10.73 -2.25 -11.48
CA ILE A 142 11.92 -2.68 -12.23
C ILE A 142 13.07 -3.00 -11.27
N ASN A 143 13.28 -2.18 -10.24
CA ASN A 143 14.32 -2.41 -9.25
C ASN A 143 14.03 -3.65 -8.38
N MET A 144 12.77 -3.86 -7.99
CA MET A 144 12.33 -5.05 -7.26
C MET A 144 12.52 -6.33 -8.09
N PHE A 145 11.96 -6.39 -9.30
CA PHE A 145 12.08 -7.55 -10.17
C PHE A 145 13.52 -7.80 -10.60
N GLY A 146 14.29 -6.76 -10.93
CA GLY A 146 15.72 -6.88 -11.20
C GLY A 146 16.49 -7.51 -10.05
N THR A 147 16.09 -7.24 -8.80
CA THR A 147 16.69 -7.85 -7.59
C THR A 147 16.31 -9.32 -7.46
N ILE A 148 15.04 -9.65 -7.74
CA ILE A 148 14.52 -11.03 -7.74
C ILE A 148 15.18 -11.88 -8.84
N PHE A 149 15.43 -11.32 -10.01
CA PHE A 149 16.08 -12.01 -11.13
C PHE A 149 17.52 -12.42 -10.80
N LYS A 150 18.27 -11.59 -10.08
CA LYS A 150 19.66 -11.89 -9.67
C LYS A 150 19.78 -12.57 -8.29
N ARG A 151 18.68 -13.11 -7.75
CA ARG A 151 18.68 -13.78 -6.46
C ARG A 151 19.64 -14.97 -6.46
N ARG A 152 20.25 -15.25 -5.31
CA ARG A 152 21.12 -16.42 -5.10
C ARG A 152 20.36 -17.63 -4.54
N GLU A 153 19.15 -17.42 -4.05
CA GLU A 153 18.27 -18.48 -3.54
C GLU A 153 17.37 -19.05 -4.64
N ARG A 154 17.31 -20.38 -4.77
CA ARG A 154 16.48 -21.03 -5.81
C ARG A 154 15.00 -20.74 -5.59
N HIS A 155 14.53 -20.92 -4.36
CA HIS A 155 13.15 -20.70 -3.97
C HIS A 155 12.90 -19.24 -3.59
N MET A 156 11.79 -18.68 -4.07
CA MET A 156 11.33 -17.37 -3.61
C MET A 156 10.58 -17.53 -2.30
N TYR A 157 11.01 -16.80 -1.29
CA TYR A 157 10.32 -16.75 -0.01
C TYR A 157 8.92 -16.11 -0.15
N VAL A 158 7.97 -16.55 0.68
CA VAL A 158 6.54 -16.16 0.60
C VAL A 158 6.35 -14.63 0.65
N ALA A 159 7.17 -13.92 1.43
CA ALA A 159 7.13 -12.44 1.46
C ALA A 159 7.30 -11.80 0.07
N ILE A 160 8.15 -12.38 -0.78
CA ILE A 160 8.39 -11.89 -2.14
C ILE A 160 7.13 -12.06 -2.99
N TRP A 161 6.36 -13.13 -2.78
CA TRP A 161 5.11 -13.35 -3.52
C TRP A 161 4.11 -12.22 -3.23
N PHE A 162 3.99 -11.82 -1.96
CA PHE A 162 3.17 -10.70 -1.54
C PHE A 162 3.65 -9.36 -2.13
N TYR A 163 4.96 -9.12 -2.20
CA TYR A 163 5.50 -7.90 -2.83
C TYR A 163 5.25 -7.86 -4.35
N ILE A 164 5.41 -8.99 -5.04
CA ILE A 164 5.09 -9.12 -6.47
C ILE A 164 3.61 -8.81 -6.70
N SER A 165 2.73 -9.43 -5.89
CA SER A 165 1.29 -9.23 -6.00
C SER A 165 0.89 -7.79 -5.69
N THR A 166 1.52 -7.16 -4.69
CA THR A 166 1.36 -5.72 -4.40
C THR A 166 1.65 -4.89 -5.64
N PHE A 167 2.83 -5.07 -6.23
CA PHE A 167 3.24 -4.28 -7.39
C PHE A 167 2.29 -4.46 -8.58
N LEU A 168 1.99 -5.71 -8.96
CA LEU A 168 1.18 -6.01 -10.15
C LEU A 168 -0.24 -5.50 -9.99
N THR A 169 -0.88 -5.80 -8.86
CA THR A 169 -2.27 -5.41 -8.66
C THR A 169 -2.38 -3.90 -8.52
N VAL A 170 -1.56 -3.24 -7.70
CA VAL A 170 -1.60 -1.75 -7.58
C VAL A 170 -1.36 -1.07 -8.93
N THR A 171 -0.48 -1.61 -9.78
CA THR A 171 -0.30 -1.09 -11.15
C THR A 171 -1.60 -1.15 -11.95
N MET A 172 -2.27 -2.32 -11.94
CA MET A 172 -3.54 -2.52 -12.63
C MET A 172 -4.63 -1.59 -12.08
N LEU A 173 -4.75 -1.50 -10.76
CA LEU A 173 -5.74 -0.66 -10.08
C LEU A 173 -5.53 0.82 -10.44
N HIS A 174 -4.30 1.32 -10.31
CA HIS A 174 -3.96 2.71 -10.58
C HIS A 174 -4.26 3.09 -12.02
N VAL A 175 -3.81 2.27 -12.98
CA VAL A 175 -4.02 2.55 -14.40
C VAL A 175 -5.51 2.54 -14.75
N VAL A 176 -6.27 1.55 -14.28
CA VAL A 176 -7.68 1.40 -14.66
C VAL A 176 -8.57 2.45 -13.98
N ASN A 177 -8.39 2.76 -12.70
CA ASN A 177 -9.24 3.74 -12.03
C ASN A 177 -8.98 5.18 -12.48
N SER A 178 -7.74 5.46 -12.88
CA SER A 178 -7.25 6.78 -13.29
C SER A 178 -7.26 6.97 -14.81
N ILE A 179 -8.09 6.20 -15.54
CA ILE A 179 -8.37 6.52 -16.94
C ILE A 179 -9.32 7.73 -16.94
N GLU A 180 -8.79 8.86 -17.37
CA GLU A 180 -9.48 10.14 -17.33
C GLU A 180 -9.07 11.03 -18.50
N LEU A 181 -9.96 11.94 -18.88
CA LEU A 181 -9.74 12.93 -19.93
C LEU A 181 -9.23 14.23 -19.31
N PRO A 182 -7.96 14.63 -19.53
CA PRO A 182 -7.45 15.92 -19.10
C PRO A 182 -8.18 17.07 -19.79
N VAL A 183 -8.68 18.04 -19.02
CA VAL A 183 -9.31 19.27 -19.52
C VAL A 183 -8.43 20.49 -19.25
N LEU A 184 -7.80 20.55 -18.07
CA LEU A 184 -6.79 21.54 -17.71
C LEU A 184 -5.60 20.83 -17.05
N PHE A 185 -4.52 21.56 -16.80
CA PHE A 185 -3.32 21.00 -16.18
C PHE A 185 -3.60 20.27 -14.86
N MET A 186 -4.45 20.81 -13.99
CA MET A 186 -4.90 20.15 -12.73
C MET A 186 -6.41 19.90 -12.74
N LYS A 187 -6.95 19.49 -13.90
CA LYS A 187 -8.36 19.09 -14.01
C LYS A 187 -8.56 18.01 -15.06
N SER A 188 -9.17 16.91 -14.66
CA SER A 188 -9.63 15.80 -15.51
C SER A 188 -11.10 15.45 -15.23
N TYR A 189 -11.65 14.59 -16.10
CA TYR A 189 -12.90 13.87 -15.84
C TYR A 189 -12.71 12.36 -16.09
N PRO A 190 -13.22 11.48 -15.22
CA PRO A 190 -13.11 10.03 -15.41
C PRO A 190 -13.83 9.60 -16.70
N VAL A 191 -13.30 8.58 -17.37
CA VAL A 191 -13.97 8.02 -18.57
C VAL A 191 -15.22 7.22 -18.24
N TYR A 192 -15.38 6.82 -16.97
CA TYR A 192 -16.54 6.11 -16.46
C TYR A 192 -17.55 7.10 -15.86
N ALA A 193 -18.82 6.70 -15.79
CA ALA A 193 -19.86 7.48 -15.12
C ALA A 193 -20.85 6.59 -14.35
N GLY A 194 -21.56 7.21 -13.40
CA GLY A 194 -22.65 6.57 -12.65
C GLY A 194 -22.24 5.25 -11.99
N VAL A 195 -23.05 4.22 -12.20
CA VAL A 195 -22.85 2.89 -11.60
C VAL A 195 -21.53 2.24 -12.02
N GLN A 196 -21.08 2.46 -13.27
CA GLN A 196 -19.82 1.91 -13.75
C GLN A 196 -18.63 2.57 -13.04
N ASP A 197 -18.67 3.90 -12.90
CA ASP A 197 -17.62 4.62 -12.18
C ASP A 197 -17.59 4.21 -10.71
N ALA A 198 -18.76 4.07 -10.07
CA ALA A 198 -18.85 3.58 -8.70
C ALA A 198 -18.24 2.17 -8.55
N LEU A 199 -18.53 1.25 -9.49
CA LEU A 199 -17.97 -0.10 -9.46
C LEU A 199 -16.45 -0.09 -9.66
N VAL A 200 -15.93 0.65 -10.65
CA VAL A 200 -14.49 0.77 -10.88
C VAL A 200 -13.80 1.42 -9.68
N GLN A 201 -14.41 2.47 -9.11
CA GLN A 201 -13.92 3.19 -7.95
C GLN A 201 -13.81 2.29 -6.72
N TRP A 202 -14.79 1.42 -6.46
CA TRP A 202 -14.73 0.54 -5.28
C TRP A 202 -14.02 -0.78 -5.54
N TRP A 203 -13.94 -1.23 -6.79
CA TRP A 203 -12.94 -2.22 -7.17
C TRP A 203 -11.54 -1.68 -6.90
N TYR A 204 -11.25 -0.43 -7.26
CA TYR A 204 -10.00 0.25 -6.91
C TYR A 204 -9.84 0.41 -5.39
N GLY A 205 -10.76 1.10 -4.72
CA GLY A 205 -10.61 1.51 -3.33
C GLY A 205 -10.49 0.34 -2.36
N HIS A 206 -11.30 -0.70 -2.55
CA HIS A 206 -11.18 -1.92 -1.75
C HIS A 206 -9.84 -2.61 -1.98
N ASN A 207 -9.43 -2.74 -3.25
CA ASN A 207 -8.18 -3.39 -3.59
C ASN A 207 -6.95 -2.51 -3.32
N ALA A 208 -7.10 -1.20 -3.12
CA ALA A 208 -6.05 -0.34 -2.59
C ALA A 208 -5.77 -0.72 -1.13
N VAL A 209 -6.80 -0.88 -0.30
CA VAL A 209 -6.63 -1.41 1.07
C VAL A 209 -6.07 -2.84 1.05
N ALA A 210 -6.53 -3.68 0.12
CA ALA A 210 -6.03 -5.03 -0.03
C ALA A 210 -4.54 -5.07 -0.40
N PHE A 211 -4.17 -4.46 -1.52
CA PHE A 211 -2.88 -4.66 -2.16
C PHE A 211 -1.86 -3.60 -1.79
N PHE A 212 -2.28 -2.51 -1.14
CA PHE A 212 -1.37 -1.49 -0.59
C PHE A 212 -1.30 -1.60 0.94
N LEU A 213 -2.39 -1.87 1.66
CA LEU A 213 -2.36 -1.93 3.14
C LEU A 213 -2.25 -3.36 3.70
N THR A 214 -2.75 -4.38 3.00
CA THR A 214 -2.77 -5.75 3.52
C THR A 214 -1.61 -6.60 2.98
N THR A 215 -1.52 -6.80 1.67
CA THR A 215 -0.54 -7.72 1.06
C THR A 215 0.92 -7.34 1.34
N PRO A 216 1.39 -6.08 1.19
CA PRO A 216 2.79 -5.81 1.48
C PRO A 216 3.10 -5.95 2.97
N TYR A 217 2.16 -5.62 3.87
CA TYR A 217 2.33 -5.84 5.30
C TYR A 217 2.29 -7.30 5.70
N LEU A 218 1.52 -8.15 5.02
CA LEU A 218 1.66 -9.60 5.16
C LEU A 218 3.06 -10.04 4.72
N GLY A 219 3.58 -9.49 3.61
CA GLY A 219 4.96 -9.72 3.19
C GLY A 219 5.99 -9.26 4.24
N LEU A 220 5.81 -8.06 4.82
CA LEU A 220 6.65 -7.56 5.91
C LEU A 220 6.54 -8.47 7.14
N MET A 221 5.34 -8.86 7.56
CA MET A 221 5.10 -9.80 8.66
C MET A 221 5.83 -11.12 8.42
N TYR A 222 5.74 -11.70 7.22
CA TYR A 222 6.45 -12.92 6.87
C TYR A 222 7.97 -12.80 6.99
N TYR A 223 8.53 -11.61 6.83
CA TYR A 223 9.96 -11.38 7.05
C TYR A 223 10.29 -11.06 8.51
N PHE A 224 9.66 -10.02 9.08
CA PHE A 224 10.03 -9.43 10.35
C PHE A 224 9.56 -10.25 11.55
N LEU A 225 8.37 -10.86 11.51
CA LEU A 225 7.85 -11.61 12.66
C LEU A 225 8.67 -12.87 12.95
N PRO A 226 8.96 -13.77 11.98
CA PRO A 226 9.83 -14.93 12.24
C PRO A 226 11.24 -14.50 12.64
N LYS A 227 11.71 -13.37 12.09
CA LYS A 227 13.05 -12.84 12.36
C LYS A 227 13.18 -12.30 13.79
N ALA A 228 12.20 -11.54 14.27
CA ALA A 228 12.14 -11.02 15.64
C ALA A 228 11.91 -12.17 16.64
N ALA A 229 10.98 -13.08 16.33
CA ALA A 229 10.70 -14.24 17.18
C ALA A 229 11.87 -15.24 17.24
N ASN A 230 12.78 -15.19 16.26
CA ASN A 230 13.79 -16.23 16.00
C ASN A 230 13.15 -17.63 15.94
N ARG A 231 12.07 -17.74 15.16
CA ARG A 231 11.29 -18.98 14.99
C ARG A 231 11.05 -19.24 13.50
N PRO A 232 10.97 -20.51 13.08
CA PRO A 232 10.51 -20.83 11.73
C PRO A 232 9.03 -20.45 11.57
N VAL A 233 8.63 -20.06 10.37
CA VAL A 233 7.21 -19.85 10.03
C VAL A 233 6.43 -21.13 10.34
N PHE A 234 5.26 -20.96 10.97
CA PHE A 234 4.45 -22.07 11.44
C PHE A 234 4.06 -23.07 10.35
N SER A 235 3.41 -22.63 9.26
CA SER A 235 2.91 -23.52 8.20
C SER A 235 3.13 -22.97 6.80
N TYR A 236 4.00 -23.63 6.05
CA TYR A 236 4.23 -23.34 4.63
C TYR A 236 3.01 -23.68 3.76
N ARG A 237 2.25 -24.74 4.09
CA ARG A 237 1.01 -25.07 3.37
C ARG A 237 -0.03 -23.98 3.56
N LEU A 238 -0.16 -23.47 4.79
CA LEU A 238 -1.04 -22.34 5.06
C LEU A 238 -0.59 -21.10 4.28
N SER A 239 0.73 -20.85 4.19
CA SER A 239 1.31 -19.78 3.35
C SER A 239 0.88 -19.87 1.88
N ILE A 240 0.80 -21.06 1.30
CA ILE A 240 0.33 -21.23 -0.08
C ILE A 240 -1.18 -20.96 -0.18
N ILE A 241 -1.97 -21.64 0.65
CA ILE A 241 -3.44 -21.59 0.58
C ILE A 241 -3.92 -20.17 0.81
N HIS A 242 -3.46 -19.52 1.89
CA HIS A 242 -3.93 -18.18 2.22
C HIS A 242 -3.44 -17.16 1.20
N PHE A 243 -2.23 -17.29 0.64
CA PHE A 243 -1.73 -16.37 -0.39
C PHE A 243 -2.63 -16.39 -1.64
N TRP A 244 -2.85 -17.57 -2.22
CA TRP A 244 -3.60 -17.69 -3.46
C TRP A 244 -5.08 -17.40 -3.27
N ALA A 245 -5.68 -17.91 -2.20
CA ALA A 245 -7.08 -17.61 -1.90
C ALA A 245 -7.27 -16.12 -1.61
N LEU A 246 -6.37 -15.47 -0.86
CA LEU A 246 -6.46 -14.04 -0.58
C LEU A 246 -6.42 -13.23 -1.87
N ILE A 247 -5.38 -13.40 -2.68
CA ILE A 247 -5.15 -12.57 -3.87
C ILE A 247 -6.27 -12.76 -4.89
N PHE A 248 -6.80 -13.97 -5.04
CA PHE A 248 -7.92 -14.22 -5.94
C PHE A 248 -9.23 -13.61 -5.43
N ILE A 249 -9.58 -13.86 -4.16
CA ILE A 249 -10.88 -13.48 -3.58
C ILE A 249 -10.98 -11.96 -3.38
N TYR A 250 -9.90 -11.29 -2.96
CA TYR A 250 -9.95 -9.87 -2.61
C TYR A 250 -10.43 -8.98 -3.77
N ILE A 251 -10.06 -9.33 -5.00
CA ILE A 251 -10.43 -8.59 -6.22
C ILE A 251 -11.96 -8.42 -6.35
N TRP A 252 -12.73 -9.40 -5.87
CA TRP A 252 -14.18 -9.45 -6.02
C TRP A 252 -14.95 -8.68 -4.95
N ALA A 253 -14.31 -8.25 -3.87
CA ALA A 253 -15.01 -7.70 -2.71
C ALA A 253 -15.39 -6.22 -2.85
N GLY A 254 -14.96 -5.53 -3.92
CA GLY A 254 -15.31 -4.12 -4.19
C GLY A 254 -16.80 -3.75 -4.03
N PRO A 255 -17.76 -4.54 -4.57
CA PRO A 255 -19.19 -4.22 -4.48
C PRO A 255 -19.78 -4.17 -3.06
N HIS A 256 -19.08 -4.65 -2.02
CA HIS A 256 -19.55 -4.53 -0.62
C HIS A 256 -19.63 -3.06 -0.13
N HIS A 257 -19.02 -2.12 -0.84
CA HIS A 257 -19.13 -0.68 -0.59
C HIS A 257 -20.39 -0.07 -1.20
N LEU A 258 -21.08 -0.84 -2.05
CA LEU A 258 -22.19 -0.39 -2.90
C LEU A 258 -23.49 -1.15 -2.60
N LEU A 259 -23.60 -1.71 -1.39
CA LEU A 259 -24.80 -2.39 -0.94
C LEU A 259 -25.98 -1.42 -0.86
N TYR A 260 -27.14 -1.87 -1.34
CA TYR A 260 -28.37 -1.07 -1.40
C TYR A 260 -28.20 0.26 -2.15
N SER A 261 -27.33 0.28 -3.16
CA SER A 261 -27.14 1.41 -4.07
C SER A 261 -27.78 1.14 -5.44
N ALA A 262 -27.50 1.99 -6.43
CA ALA A 262 -27.91 1.79 -7.82
C ALA A 262 -27.12 0.67 -8.54
N LEU A 263 -26.11 0.07 -7.91
CA LEU A 263 -25.39 -1.08 -8.46
C LEU A 263 -26.33 -2.29 -8.60
N PRO A 264 -26.30 -3.06 -9.71
CA PRO A 264 -27.15 -4.25 -9.85
C PRO A 264 -26.98 -5.27 -8.72
N ASP A 265 -28.09 -5.86 -8.27
CA ASP A 265 -28.13 -6.80 -7.14
C ASP A 265 -27.18 -8.00 -7.31
N TRP A 266 -26.99 -8.48 -8.55
CA TRP A 266 -26.07 -9.59 -8.82
C TRP A 266 -24.61 -9.23 -8.47
N ALA A 267 -24.19 -7.99 -8.72
CA ALA A 267 -22.84 -7.53 -8.43
C ALA A 267 -22.67 -7.30 -6.92
N GLN A 268 -23.69 -6.74 -6.26
CA GLN A 268 -23.71 -6.62 -4.79
C GLN A 268 -23.64 -7.98 -4.10
N THR A 269 -24.40 -8.96 -4.59
CA THR A 269 -24.40 -10.34 -4.07
C THR A 269 -23.03 -10.98 -4.22
N LEU A 270 -22.39 -10.81 -5.39
CA LEU A 270 -21.04 -11.28 -5.64
C LEU A 270 -20.04 -10.70 -4.64
N GLY A 271 -20.03 -9.38 -4.46
CA GLY A 271 -19.16 -8.72 -3.49
C GLY A 271 -19.41 -9.19 -2.05
N THR A 272 -20.68 -9.39 -1.67
CA THR A 272 -21.05 -9.91 -0.34
C THR A 272 -20.51 -11.31 -0.11
N VAL A 273 -20.76 -12.24 -1.04
CA VAL A 273 -20.32 -13.64 -0.93
C VAL A 273 -18.80 -13.73 -0.86
N PHE A 274 -18.09 -13.05 -1.77
CA PHE A 274 -16.63 -13.06 -1.77
C PHE A 274 -16.04 -12.38 -0.52
N SER A 275 -16.68 -11.34 0.02
CA SER A 275 -16.26 -10.71 1.29
C SER A 275 -16.39 -11.66 2.48
N ILE A 276 -17.45 -12.47 2.54
CA ILE A 276 -17.59 -13.51 3.57
C ILE A 276 -16.50 -14.58 3.40
N MET A 277 -16.27 -15.04 2.17
CA MET A 277 -15.21 -16.02 1.88
C MET A 277 -13.82 -15.49 2.21
N LEU A 278 -13.59 -14.17 2.10
CA LEU A 278 -12.31 -13.50 2.36
C LEU A 278 -11.86 -13.60 3.82
N ILE A 279 -12.78 -13.88 4.77
CA ILE A 279 -12.44 -14.07 6.18
C ILE A 279 -11.39 -15.18 6.34
N ALA A 280 -11.59 -16.32 5.68
CA ALA A 280 -10.73 -17.50 5.82
C ALA A 280 -9.26 -17.25 5.40
N PRO A 281 -8.95 -16.76 4.18
CA PRO A 281 -7.57 -16.48 3.79
C PRO A 281 -6.96 -15.29 4.55
N SER A 282 -7.76 -14.31 4.96
CA SER A 282 -7.28 -13.19 5.79
C SER A 282 -6.81 -13.68 7.15
N TRP A 283 -7.61 -14.50 7.83
CA TRP A 283 -7.21 -15.14 9.08
C TRP A 283 -6.09 -16.15 8.89
N GLY A 284 -5.97 -16.79 7.73
CA GLY A 284 -4.83 -17.62 7.40
C GLY A 284 -3.49 -16.89 7.56
N GLY A 285 -3.43 -15.61 7.19
CA GLY A 285 -2.25 -14.77 7.42
C GLY A 285 -1.97 -14.52 8.90
N MET A 286 -3.00 -14.07 9.64
CA MET A 286 -2.93 -13.86 11.08
C MET A 286 -2.51 -15.11 11.84
N LEU A 287 -3.16 -16.25 11.58
CA LEU A 287 -2.87 -17.52 12.24
C LEU A 287 -1.45 -17.99 11.95
N ASN A 288 -0.96 -17.83 10.72
CA ASN A 288 0.42 -18.21 10.41
C ASN A 288 1.43 -17.32 11.14
N GLY A 289 1.11 -16.04 11.32
CA GLY A 289 1.89 -15.13 12.14
C GLY A 289 1.86 -15.53 13.62
N LEU A 290 0.70 -15.53 14.26
CA LEU A 290 0.55 -15.80 15.69
C LEU A 290 1.05 -17.20 16.08
N LEU A 291 0.82 -18.23 15.27
CA LEU A 291 1.30 -19.57 15.57
C LEU A 291 2.82 -19.72 15.35
N THR A 292 3.47 -18.79 14.63
CA THR A 292 4.94 -18.70 14.59
C THR A 292 5.51 -18.33 15.96
N LEU A 293 4.74 -17.62 16.81
CA LEU A 293 5.11 -17.32 18.19
C LEU A 293 4.85 -18.47 19.17
N ARG A 294 4.33 -19.62 18.72
CA ARG A 294 4.06 -20.76 19.61
C ARG A 294 5.36 -21.21 20.30
N GLY A 295 5.36 -21.18 21.64
CA GLY A 295 6.54 -21.45 22.46
C GLY A 295 7.54 -20.28 22.57
N ALA A 296 7.22 -19.10 22.04
CA ALA A 296 8.00 -17.88 22.13
C ALA A 296 7.20 -16.70 22.71
N TRP A 297 5.96 -16.92 23.16
CA TRP A 297 5.10 -15.88 23.75
C TRP A 297 5.71 -15.15 24.95
N TYR A 298 6.60 -15.79 25.70
CA TYR A 298 7.33 -15.12 26.78
C TYR A 298 8.13 -13.91 26.30
N LYS A 299 8.59 -13.90 25.03
CA LYS A 299 9.34 -12.78 24.46
C LYS A 299 8.52 -11.52 24.30
N VAL A 300 7.19 -11.63 24.19
CA VAL A 300 6.28 -10.46 24.11
C VAL A 300 6.31 -9.67 25.43
N CYS A 301 6.63 -10.30 26.55
CA CYS A 301 6.83 -9.60 27.82
C CYS A 301 8.16 -8.83 27.89
N ASP A 302 9.17 -9.28 27.12
CA ASP A 302 10.55 -8.80 27.23
C ASP A 302 10.94 -7.84 26.08
N ASP A 303 10.27 -7.90 24.94
CA ASP A 303 10.60 -7.14 23.73
C ASP A 303 9.36 -6.41 23.18
N ALA A 304 9.36 -5.07 23.26
CA ALA A 304 8.27 -4.23 22.75
C ALA A 304 8.09 -4.27 21.22
N VAL A 305 9.04 -4.86 20.47
CA VAL A 305 8.91 -5.10 19.02
C VAL A 305 8.04 -6.33 18.72
N LEU A 306 7.91 -7.28 19.67
CA LEU A 306 7.13 -8.51 19.54
C LEU A 306 5.75 -8.39 20.21
#